data_AF-A0A183J9T5-F1
#
_entry.id   AF-A0A183J9T5-F1
#
_cell.length_a   1.000
_cell.length_b   1.000
_cell.length_c   1.000
_cell.angle_alpha   90.00
_cell.angle_beta   90.00
_cell.angle_gamma   90.00
#
_symmetry.space_group_name_H-M   'P 1'
#
loop_
_entity.id
_entity.type
_entity.pdbx_description
1 polymer ?
#
loop_
_entity_poly.entity_id
_entity_poly.type
_entity_poly.pdbx_seq_one_letter_code
_entity_poly.pdbx_strand_id
1 'polypeptide(L)'
;MNRKCVEMLKDLKNRIDELAESVMQRYASDYTLDKEDGDTVYISGQIANNLEGRLHPTSLVIHNLRTDPCQTYPLNIDNIKTFSLFPGEVVVCRGQYVDGTFVADELYPGVLPKFIPPNSGLGLNRLSFVVACGPFTTTEGLQFEPLVDLLKYCNEHRPDICILCGPFLPVNHNLVAKCLIQKTFCDCLKELLVKVARGFKGFCTKFIVVSSPNDAAAHPIFPTPPYQVELNKNNREVIAC
;
A
#
# COMPACT_ATOMS: atom_id res chain seq x y z
N MET A 1 -26.99 -3.35 4.45
CA MET A 1 -25.87 -3.99 3.73
C MET A 1 -25.60 -3.38 2.36
N ASN A 2 -26.61 -2.87 1.62
CA ASN A 2 -26.46 -2.44 0.22
C ASN A 2 -25.76 -1.08 -0.02
N ARG A 3 -25.93 -0.09 0.88
CA ARG A 3 -25.39 1.28 0.68
C ARG A 3 -23.86 1.34 0.61
N LYS A 4 -23.18 0.55 1.44
CA LYS A 4 -21.71 0.50 1.48
C LYS A 4 -21.11 -0.11 0.21
N CYS A 5 -21.74 -1.12 -0.37
CA CYS A 5 -21.28 -1.74 -1.62
C CYS A 5 -21.37 -0.76 -2.79
N VAL A 6 -22.47 0.00 -2.87
CA VAL A 6 -22.65 1.03 -3.91
C VAL A 6 -21.62 2.15 -3.76
N GLU A 7 -21.35 2.60 -2.53
CA GLU A 7 -20.31 3.60 -2.26
C GLU A 7 -18.92 3.08 -2.67
N MET A 8 -18.55 1.85 -2.30
CA MET A 8 -17.28 1.24 -2.70
C MET A 8 -17.12 1.12 -4.23
N LEU A 9 -18.19 0.71 -4.93
CA LEU A 9 -18.18 0.61 -6.40
C LEU A 9 -18.01 1.99 -7.04
N LYS A 10 -18.65 3.02 -6.48
CA LYS A 10 -18.50 4.39 -6.95
C LYS A 10 -17.06 4.89 -6.77
N ASP A 11 -16.46 4.65 -5.61
CA ASP A 11 -15.08 5.04 -5.33
C ASP A 11 -14.09 4.32 -6.25
N LEU A 12 -14.31 3.02 -6.49
CA LEU A 12 -13.51 2.24 -7.43
C LEU A 12 -13.62 2.77 -8.85
N LYS A 13 -14.83 3.07 -9.33
CA LYS A 13 -15.07 3.66 -10.65
C LYS A 13 -14.33 4.99 -10.80
N ASN A 14 -14.52 5.91 -9.87
CA ASN A 14 -13.85 7.22 -9.91
C ASN A 14 -12.33 7.07 -9.98
N ARG A 15 -11.76 6.14 -9.20
CA ARG A 15 -10.31 5.89 -9.20
C ARG A 15 -9.81 5.31 -10.52
N ILE A 16 -10.57 4.40 -11.14
CA ILE A 16 -10.24 3.87 -12.47
C ILE A 16 -10.28 4.98 -13.51
N ASP A 17 -11.31 5.83 -13.47
CA ASP A 17 -11.49 6.95 -14.40
C ASP A 17 -10.34 7.97 -14.28
N GLU A 18 -10.00 8.40 -13.06
CA GLU A 18 -8.89 9.34 -12.81
C GLU A 18 -7.54 8.80 -13.31
N LEU A 19 -7.27 7.51 -13.08
CA LEU A 19 -6.04 6.86 -13.55
C LEU A 19 -6.03 6.71 -15.07
N ALA A 20 -7.15 6.28 -15.66
CA ALA A 20 -7.28 6.13 -17.11
C ALA A 20 -7.13 7.48 -17.83
N GLU A 21 -7.73 8.54 -17.31
CA GLU A 21 -7.58 9.90 -17.84
C GLU A 21 -6.11 10.37 -17.77
N SER A 22 -5.42 10.06 -16.67
CA SER A 22 -3.98 10.37 -16.54
C SER A 22 -3.11 9.62 -17.56
N VAL A 23 -3.47 8.36 -17.87
CA VAL A 23 -2.81 7.56 -18.92
C VAL A 23 -3.10 8.14 -20.31
N MET A 24 -4.37 8.43 -20.62
CA MET A 24 -4.78 9.02 -21.90
C MET A 24 -4.11 10.37 -22.13
N GLN A 25 -4.06 11.25 -21.12
CA GLN A 25 -3.37 12.54 -21.22
C GLN A 25 -1.88 12.39 -21.56
N ARG A 26 -1.24 11.30 -21.11
CA ARG A 26 0.18 11.07 -21.33
C ARG A 26 0.49 10.44 -22.69
N TYR A 27 -0.33 9.50 -23.15
CA TYR A 27 0.00 8.64 -24.28
C TYR A 27 -0.91 8.83 -25.50
N ALA A 28 -2.14 9.31 -25.33
CA ALA A 28 -3.18 9.33 -26.37
C ALA A 28 -4.16 10.50 -26.19
N SER A 29 -3.65 11.73 -26.05
CA SER A 29 -4.45 12.92 -25.71
C SER A 29 -5.52 13.29 -26.74
N ASP A 30 -5.36 12.83 -27.98
CA ASP A 30 -6.27 13.13 -29.10
C ASP A 30 -7.46 12.16 -29.16
N TYR A 31 -7.44 11.11 -28.34
CA TYR A 31 -8.44 10.04 -28.33
C TYR A 31 -9.37 10.12 -27.11
N THR A 32 -10.58 9.59 -27.27
CA THR A 32 -11.58 9.50 -26.20
C THR A 32 -11.78 8.03 -25.83
N LEU A 33 -11.78 7.74 -24.54
CA LEU A 33 -12.07 6.38 -24.02
C LEU A 33 -13.46 5.91 -24.46
N ASP A 34 -13.56 4.61 -24.73
CA ASP A 34 -14.76 3.87 -25.13
C ASP A 34 -15.46 4.40 -26.40
N LYS A 35 -14.77 5.24 -27.19
CA LYS A 35 -15.26 5.76 -28.47
C LYS A 35 -14.54 5.06 -29.62
N GLU A 36 -15.32 4.52 -30.55
CA GLU A 36 -14.81 3.98 -31.81
C GLU A 36 -14.28 5.11 -32.71
N ASP A 37 -13.06 4.96 -33.18
CA ASP A 37 -12.42 5.77 -34.21
C ASP A 37 -11.97 4.85 -35.35
N GLY A 38 -12.84 4.70 -36.35
CA GLY A 38 -12.74 3.63 -37.34
C GLY A 38 -12.84 2.26 -36.66
N ASP A 39 -11.87 1.38 -36.90
CA ASP A 39 -11.81 0.07 -36.27
C ASP A 39 -11.08 0.09 -34.91
N THR A 40 -10.54 1.24 -34.48
CA THR A 40 -9.75 1.35 -33.24
C THR A 40 -10.60 1.87 -32.09
N VAL A 41 -10.43 1.26 -30.91
CA VAL A 41 -11.05 1.68 -29.65
C VAL A 41 -9.98 1.74 -28.56
N TYR A 42 -10.05 2.76 -27.71
CA TYR A 42 -9.31 2.82 -26.45
C TYR A 42 -10.25 2.47 -25.32
N ILE A 43 -10.01 1.36 -24.62
CA ILE A 43 -10.79 0.96 -23.46
C ILE A 43 -9.97 1.09 -22.19
N SER A 44 -10.61 1.45 -21.10
CA SER A 44 -10.01 1.46 -19.78
C SER A 44 -10.73 0.50 -18.85
N GLY A 45 -10.00 -0.12 -17.95
CA GLY A 45 -10.61 -0.90 -16.89
C GLY A 45 -9.61 -1.58 -16.00
N GLN A 46 -10.14 -2.38 -15.08
CA GLN A 46 -9.34 -3.16 -14.15
C GLN A 46 -9.11 -4.56 -14.71
N ILE A 47 -7.86 -5.03 -14.69
CA ILE A 47 -7.55 -6.42 -15.00
C ILE A 47 -8.17 -7.32 -13.95
N ALA A 48 -8.95 -8.29 -14.39
CA ALA A 48 -9.53 -9.32 -13.55
C ALA A 48 -9.31 -10.72 -14.15
N ASN A 49 -9.54 -11.72 -13.32
CA ASN A 49 -9.47 -13.12 -13.71
C ASN A 49 -10.90 -13.67 -13.81
N ASN A 50 -11.26 -14.23 -14.96
CA ASN A 50 -12.56 -14.88 -15.13
C ASN A 50 -12.58 -16.33 -14.58
N LEU A 51 -11.41 -16.87 -14.22
CA LEU A 51 -11.27 -18.19 -13.63
C LEU A 51 -10.83 -18.09 -12.16
N GLU A 52 -11.13 -19.12 -11.37
CA GLU A 52 -10.58 -19.22 -10.02
C GLU A 52 -9.06 -19.50 -10.07
N GLY A 53 -8.32 -18.90 -9.14
CA GLY A 53 -6.89 -19.13 -8.99
C GLY A 53 -6.00 -18.11 -9.70
N ARG A 54 -4.82 -18.56 -10.15
CA ARG A 54 -3.77 -17.68 -10.68
C ARG A 54 -4.17 -17.10 -12.04
N LEU A 55 -3.86 -15.82 -12.24
CA LEU A 55 -4.07 -15.13 -13.51
C LEU A 55 -3.29 -15.82 -14.64
N HIS A 56 -3.97 -16.09 -15.76
CA HIS A 56 -3.39 -16.67 -16.98
C HIS A 56 -3.84 -15.85 -18.20
N PRO A 57 -3.03 -15.73 -19.27
CA PRO A 57 -3.40 -14.95 -20.46
C PRO A 57 -4.78 -15.30 -21.05
N THR A 58 -5.16 -16.58 -21.02
CA THR A 58 -6.46 -17.05 -21.55
C THR A 58 -7.65 -16.73 -20.65
N SER A 59 -7.41 -16.26 -19.42
CA SER A 59 -8.46 -15.97 -18.44
C SER A 59 -8.57 -14.47 -18.12
N LEU A 60 -7.83 -13.65 -18.86
CA LEU A 60 -7.82 -12.19 -18.72
C LEU A 60 -9.16 -11.61 -19.16
N VAL A 61 -9.70 -10.75 -18.31
CA VAL A 61 -10.82 -9.88 -18.64
C VAL A 61 -10.51 -8.45 -18.21
N ILE A 62 -11.05 -7.49 -18.95
CA ILE A 62 -11.09 -6.09 -18.53
C ILE A 62 -12.46 -5.82 -17.93
N HIS A 63 -12.47 -5.43 -16.66
CA HIS A 63 -13.67 -4.94 -15.98
C HIS A 63 -13.80 -3.43 -16.23
N ASN A 64 -14.70 -3.07 -17.15
CA ASN A 64 -14.93 -1.68 -17.52
C ASN A 64 -16.12 -1.12 -16.72
N LEU A 65 -15.84 -0.34 -15.69
CA LEU A 65 -16.86 0.25 -14.81
C LEU A 65 -17.53 1.51 -15.39
N ARG A 66 -17.11 1.99 -16.57
CA ARG A 66 -17.60 3.25 -17.15
C ARG A 66 -19.03 3.10 -17.68
N THR A 67 -19.28 2.03 -18.43
CA THR A 67 -20.58 1.74 -19.05
C THR A 67 -21.52 1.00 -18.09
N ASP A 68 -21.08 -0.15 -17.58
CA ASP A 68 -21.86 -1.00 -16.68
C ASP A 68 -20.94 -1.62 -15.61
N PRO A 69 -21.24 -1.46 -14.30
CA PRO A 69 -20.42 -2.00 -13.22
C PRO A 69 -20.28 -3.52 -13.22
N CYS A 70 -21.08 -4.26 -14.00
CA CYS A 70 -20.99 -5.72 -14.12
C CYS A 70 -20.37 -6.17 -15.44
N GLN A 71 -20.03 -5.27 -16.35
CA GLN A 71 -19.57 -5.64 -17.69
C GLN A 71 -18.08 -5.95 -17.71
N THR A 72 -17.77 -7.16 -18.15
CA THR A 72 -16.40 -7.61 -18.38
C THR A 72 -16.22 -8.01 -19.83
N TYR A 73 -15.05 -7.73 -20.38
CA TYR A 73 -14.68 -8.09 -21.74
C TYR A 73 -13.49 -9.05 -21.71
N PRO A 74 -13.59 -10.23 -22.35
CA PRO A 74 -12.43 -11.08 -22.59
C PRO A 74 -11.32 -10.26 -23.26
N LEU A 75 -10.10 -10.36 -22.73
CA LEU A 75 -8.95 -9.61 -23.22
C LEU A 75 -7.98 -10.58 -23.90
N ASN A 76 -7.83 -10.45 -25.22
CA ASN A 76 -6.75 -11.09 -25.96
C ASN A 76 -5.55 -10.14 -26.01
N ILE A 77 -4.39 -10.64 -25.58
CA ILE A 77 -3.11 -9.92 -25.57
C ILE A 77 -2.04 -10.58 -26.44
N ASP A 78 -2.42 -11.44 -27.38
CA ASP A 78 -1.49 -12.22 -28.22
C ASP A 78 -0.60 -11.29 -29.08
N ASN A 79 -1.10 -10.09 -29.43
CA ASN A 79 -0.33 -9.08 -30.16
C ASN A 79 0.69 -8.33 -29.28
N ILE A 80 0.60 -8.45 -27.95
CA ILE A 80 1.45 -7.73 -27.00
C ILE A 80 2.66 -8.59 -26.63
N LYS A 81 3.84 -8.17 -27.10
CA LYS A 81 5.10 -8.92 -26.90
C LYS A 81 5.59 -8.94 -25.46
N THR A 82 5.37 -7.86 -24.72
CA THR A 82 5.86 -7.69 -23.35
C THR A 82 4.80 -7.02 -22.50
N PHE A 83 4.39 -7.68 -21.43
CA PHE A 83 3.40 -7.17 -20.49
C PHE A 83 3.71 -7.65 -19.08
N SER A 84 3.21 -6.90 -18.09
CA SER A 84 3.21 -7.27 -16.69
C SER A 84 1.84 -6.90 -16.16
N LEU A 85 0.98 -7.91 -15.99
CA LEU A 85 -0.42 -7.71 -15.58
C LEU A 85 -0.68 -8.38 -14.24
N PHE A 86 -1.43 -7.72 -13.36
CA PHE A 86 -1.93 -8.32 -12.13
C PHE A 86 -3.41 -7.99 -11.87
N PRO A 87 -4.15 -8.86 -11.14
CA PRO A 87 -5.53 -8.57 -10.79
C PRO A 87 -5.63 -7.28 -9.98
N GLY A 88 -6.50 -6.37 -10.38
CA GLY A 88 -6.65 -5.07 -9.74
C GLY A 88 -5.93 -3.93 -10.45
N GLU A 89 -5.07 -4.23 -11.43
CA GLU A 89 -4.34 -3.22 -12.19
C GLU A 89 -5.27 -2.43 -13.11
N VAL A 90 -5.15 -1.10 -13.11
CA VAL A 90 -5.86 -0.23 -14.04
C VAL A 90 -5.00 -0.03 -15.29
N VAL A 91 -5.56 -0.39 -16.44
CA VAL A 91 -4.89 -0.28 -17.74
C VAL A 91 -5.75 0.47 -18.73
N VAL A 92 -5.09 1.04 -19.74
CA VAL A 92 -5.74 1.47 -20.97
C VAL A 92 -5.21 0.60 -22.11
N CYS A 93 -6.10 0.00 -22.88
CA CYS A 93 -5.74 -0.81 -24.03
C CYS A 93 -6.26 -0.15 -25.31
N ARG A 94 -5.43 -0.13 -26.35
CA ARG A 94 -5.82 0.21 -27.71
C ARG A 94 -6.00 -1.08 -28.50
N GLY A 95 -7.10 -1.21 -29.22
CA GLY A 95 -7.42 -2.43 -29.93
C GLY A 95 -8.80 -2.39 -30.57
N GLN A 96 -9.37 -3.57 -30.80
CA GLN A 96 -10.65 -3.72 -31.52
C GLN A 96 -11.51 -4.81 -30.87
N TYR A 97 -12.84 -4.73 -31.03
CA TYR A 97 -13.74 -5.81 -30.65
C TYR A 97 -13.89 -6.82 -31.79
N VAL A 98 -13.57 -8.08 -31.52
CA VAL A 98 -13.72 -9.20 -32.46
C VAL A 98 -14.51 -10.31 -31.76
N ASP A 99 -15.69 -10.64 -32.27
CA ASP A 99 -16.57 -11.69 -31.73
C ASP A 99 -16.80 -11.60 -30.21
N GLY A 100 -16.97 -10.38 -29.70
CA GLY A 100 -17.20 -10.11 -28.27
C GLY A 100 -15.95 -10.17 -27.38
N THR A 101 -14.77 -10.40 -27.95
CA THR A 101 -13.46 -10.31 -27.29
C THR A 101 -12.77 -9.00 -27.67
N PHE A 102 -12.14 -8.33 -26.71
CA PHE A 102 -11.27 -7.19 -27.01
C PHE A 102 -9.86 -7.68 -27.33
N VAL A 103 -9.43 -7.47 -28.57
CA VAL A 103 -8.08 -7.82 -29.05
C VAL A 103 -7.22 -6.58 -28.92
N ALA A 104 -6.26 -6.60 -27.99
CA ALA A 104 -5.41 -5.45 -27.69
C ALA A 104 -4.15 -5.47 -28.57
N ASP A 105 -3.90 -4.36 -29.26
CA ASP A 105 -2.70 -4.13 -30.05
C ASP A 105 -1.62 -3.42 -29.22
N GLU A 106 -2.03 -2.52 -28.32
CA GLU A 106 -1.16 -1.79 -27.41
C GLU A 106 -1.76 -1.72 -26.01
N LEU A 107 -0.88 -1.73 -25.01
CA LEU A 107 -1.22 -1.61 -23.60
C LEU A 107 -0.45 -0.46 -22.97
N TYR A 108 -1.17 0.48 -22.38
CA TYR A 108 -0.60 1.63 -21.68
C TYR A 108 -0.70 1.40 -20.16
N PRO A 109 0.44 1.30 -19.46
CA PRO A 109 0.44 1.14 -18.01
C PRO A 109 0.11 2.47 -17.31
N GLY A 110 -0.25 2.38 -16.03
CA GLY A 110 -0.48 3.53 -15.17
C GLY A 110 0.69 4.54 -15.17
N VAL A 111 0.35 5.82 -15.16
CA VAL A 111 1.35 6.91 -15.11
C VAL A 111 1.70 7.21 -13.65
N LEU A 112 2.99 7.22 -13.34
CA LEU A 112 3.45 7.63 -12.03
C LEU A 112 3.19 9.13 -11.83
N PRO A 113 2.73 9.55 -10.64
CA PRO A 113 2.59 10.97 -10.34
C PRO A 113 3.95 11.64 -10.44
N LYS A 114 3.96 12.87 -10.97
CA LYS A 114 5.20 13.65 -11.08
C LYS A 114 5.75 13.91 -9.68
N PHE A 115 7.00 13.51 -9.46
CA PHE A 115 7.71 13.91 -8.26
C PHE A 115 7.97 15.41 -8.31
N ILE A 116 7.37 16.15 -7.39
CA ILE A 116 7.64 17.57 -7.21
C ILE A 116 8.69 17.66 -6.10
N PRO A 117 9.96 17.96 -6.41
CA PRO A 117 10.96 18.12 -5.37
C PRO A 117 10.55 19.29 -4.47
N PRO A 118 10.69 19.16 -3.14
CA PRO A 118 10.47 20.30 -2.26
C PRO A 118 11.43 21.43 -2.65
N ASN A 119 10.98 22.69 -2.53
CA ASN A 119 11.83 23.85 -2.74
C ASN A 119 12.99 23.81 -1.72
N SER A 120 14.13 23.26 -2.13
CA SER A 120 15.28 22.97 -1.27
C SER A 120 15.98 24.26 -0.85
N GLY A 121 15.51 24.83 0.26
CA GLY A 121 16.15 25.95 0.98
C GLY A 121 16.55 25.60 2.43
N LEU A 122 16.41 24.34 2.87
CA LEU A 122 16.59 23.98 4.28
C LEU A 122 18.05 23.90 4.74
N GLY A 123 19.04 24.03 3.85
CA GLY A 123 20.46 23.96 4.22
C GLY A 123 20.89 22.66 4.92
N LEU A 124 20.09 21.59 4.81
CA LEU A 124 20.38 20.27 5.37
C LEU A 124 21.40 19.59 4.46
N ASN A 125 22.66 19.58 4.88
CA ASN A 125 23.76 19.02 4.08
C ASN A 125 23.72 17.48 4.01
N ARG A 126 23.18 16.81 5.04
CA ARG A 126 23.05 15.35 5.12
C ARG A 126 22.01 14.97 6.18
N LEU A 127 21.10 14.06 5.83
CA LEU A 127 20.12 13.48 6.75
C LEU A 127 20.31 11.96 6.75
N SER A 128 20.36 11.35 7.92
CA SER A 128 20.59 9.93 8.13
C SER A 128 19.37 9.25 8.70
N PHE A 129 19.04 8.09 8.13
CA PHE A 129 17.85 7.32 8.48
C PHE A 129 18.20 5.90 8.84
N VAL A 130 17.48 5.35 9.80
CA VAL A 130 17.35 3.90 10.02
C VAL A 130 15.89 3.53 9.83
N VAL A 131 15.62 2.47 9.06
CA VAL A 131 14.27 1.95 8.87
C VAL A 131 14.28 0.48 9.26
N ALA A 132 13.35 0.07 10.12
CA ALA A 132 13.19 -1.32 10.53
C ALA A 132 11.70 -1.69 10.57
N CYS A 133 11.41 -2.94 10.24
CA CYS A 133 10.06 -3.48 10.23
C CYS A 133 10.02 -4.72 11.12
N GLY A 134 8.96 -4.87 11.91
CA GLY A 134 8.76 -6.03 12.75
C GLY A 134 8.57 -7.33 11.97
N PRO A 135 8.53 -8.49 12.65
CA PRO A 135 8.47 -8.62 14.10
C PRO A 135 9.74 -8.22 14.84
N PHE A 136 9.58 -7.56 15.98
CA PHE A 136 10.69 -7.18 16.87
C PHE A 136 10.91 -8.16 18.02
N THR A 137 10.36 -9.37 17.90
CA THR A 137 10.41 -10.44 18.91
C THR A 137 10.92 -11.72 18.28
N THR A 138 11.39 -12.65 19.11
CA THR A 138 11.64 -14.02 18.68
C THR A 138 10.32 -14.80 18.62
N THR A 139 10.33 -16.02 18.09
CA THR A 139 9.16 -16.91 18.07
C THR A 139 8.82 -17.49 19.45
N GLU A 140 9.79 -17.47 20.37
CA GLU A 140 9.72 -18.13 21.67
C GLU A 140 9.29 -17.17 22.79
N GLY A 141 9.52 -15.86 22.63
CA GLY A 141 9.23 -14.92 23.70
C GLY A 141 9.07 -13.47 23.27
N LEU A 142 8.40 -12.70 24.14
CA LEU A 142 8.15 -11.26 24.00
C LEU A 142 9.19 -10.42 24.76
N GLN A 143 10.46 -10.83 24.70
CA GLN A 143 11.57 -10.10 25.35
C GLN A 143 12.09 -8.94 24.50
N PHE A 144 11.68 -8.87 23.23
CA PHE A 144 12.05 -7.82 22.29
C PHE A 144 13.57 -7.65 22.08
N GLU A 145 14.32 -8.75 22.11
CA GLU A 145 15.79 -8.75 21.93
C GLU A 145 16.21 -8.09 20.60
N PRO A 146 15.57 -8.38 19.44
CA PRO A 146 15.88 -7.68 18.19
C PRO A 146 15.67 -6.17 18.27
N LEU A 147 14.63 -5.72 18.99
CA LEU A 147 14.44 -4.28 19.21
C LEU A 147 15.58 -3.72 20.04
N VAL A 148 15.95 -4.38 21.14
CA VAL A 148 17.04 -3.92 22.01
C VAL A 148 18.34 -3.76 21.22
N ASP A 149 18.66 -4.70 20.34
CA ASP A 149 19.86 -4.62 19.50
C ASP A 149 19.77 -3.51 18.44
N LEU A 150 18.60 -3.32 17.83
CA LEU A 150 18.34 -2.16 16.95
C LEU A 150 18.53 -0.84 17.71
N LEU A 151 18.07 -0.77 18.95
CA LEU A 151 18.25 0.42 19.78
C LEU A 151 19.74 0.64 20.11
N LYS A 152 20.52 -0.41 20.37
CA LYS A 152 21.99 -0.28 20.53
C LYS A 152 22.64 0.24 19.24
N TYR A 153 22.25 -0.28 18.09
CA TYR A 153 22.75 0.19 16.79
C TYR A 153 22.47 1.68 16.58
N CYS A 154 21.22 2.13 16.81
CA CYS A 154 20.86 3.55 16.71
C CYS A 154 21.60 4.41 17.73
N ASN A 155 21.89 3.88 18.93
CA ASN A 155 22.66 4.59 19.95
C ASN A 155 24.13 4.82 19.52
N GLU A 156 24.73 3.83 18.86
CA GLU A 156 26.10 3.91 18.32
C GLU A 156 26.20 4.81 17.09
N HIS A 157 25.24 4.70 16.15
CA HIS A 157 25.32 5.37 14.85
C HIS A 157 24.61 6.73 14.81
N ARG A 158 23.82 7.06 15.84
CA ARG A 158 23.15 8.35 16.03
C ARG A 158 22.42 8.85 14.77
N PRO A 159 21.49 8.06 14.16
CA PRO A 159 20.75 8.53 13.00
C PRO A 159 19.87 9.73 13.37
N ASP A 160 19.59 10.60 12.41
CA ASP A 160 18.69 11.74 12.61
C ASP A 160 17.24 11.25 12.78
N ILE A 161 16.84 10.23 12.02
CA ILE A 161 15.50 9.66 12.04
C ILE A 161 15.56 8.12 12.09
N CYS A 162 14.73 7.52 12.93
CA CYS A 162 14.51 6.08 13.00
C CYS A 162 13.02 5.77 12.76
N ILE A 163 12.71 5.06 11.67
CA ILE A 163 11.35 4.64 11.32
C ILE A 163 11.16 3.18 11.72
N LEU A 164 10.23 2.93 12.64
CA LEU A 164 9.90 1.61 13.15
C LEU A 164 8.50 1.24 12.67
N CYS A 165 8.40 0.33 11.72
CA CYS A 165 7.15 -0.20 11.22
C CYS A 165 6.77 -1.45 12.02
N GLY A 166 5.51 -1.54 12.46
CA GLY A 166 4.99 -2.76 13.09
C GLY A 166 5.06 -3.99 12.17
N PRO A 167 4.74 -5.20 12.68
CA PRO A 167 4.10 -5.41 13.97
C PRO A 167 5.09 -5.43 15.14
N PHE A 168 4.77 -4.71 16.21
CA PHE A 168 5.47 -4.80 17.49
C PHE A 168 4.94 -5.97 18.30
N LEU A 169 3.62 -6.15 18.35
CA LEU A 169 2.98 -7.30 18.95
C LEU A 169 2.23 -8.11 17.88
N PRO A 170 2.92 -9.03 17.16
CA PRO A 170 2.32 -9.72 16.03
C PRO A 170 1.10 -10.54 16.45
N VAL A 171 -0.03 -10.38 15.75
CA VAL A 171 -1.28 -11.14 16.01
C VAL A 171 -1.09 -12.65 15.91
N ASN A 172 -0.14 -13.10 15.09
CA ASN A 172 0.21 -14.51 14.88
C ASN A 172 1.27 -15.04 15.86
N HIS A 173 1.79 -14.22 16.78
CA HIS A 173 2.74 -14.68 17.79
C HIS A 173 2.04 -15.63 18.77
N ASN A 174 2.66 -16.77 19.09
CA ASN A 174 2.05 -17.84 19.91
C ASN A 174 1.43 -17.35 21.23
N LEU A 175 2.13 -16.48 21.96
CA LEU A 175 1.64 -15.92 23.23
C LEU A 175 0.47 -14.94 23.04
N VAL A 176 0.42 -14.24 21.91
CA VAL A 176 -0.65 -13.28 21.57
C VAL A 176 -1.89 -14.04 21.14
N ALA A 177 -1.74 -14.95 20.17
CA ALA A 177 -2.84 -15.75 19.62
C ALA A 177 -3.52 -16.64 20.66
N LYS A 178 -2.76 -17.15 21.66
CA LYS A 178 -3.29 -17.95 22.76
C LYS A 178 -3.75 -17.13 23.97
N CYS A 179 -3.73 -15.79 23.89
CA CYS A 179 -4.09 -14.89 24.98
C CYS A 179 -3.36 -15.20 26.31
N LEU A 180 -2.07 -15.55 26.23
CA LEU A 180 -1.25 -15.91 27.40
C LEU A 180 -0.59 -14.68 28.06
N ILE A 181 -0.92 -13.48 27.60
CA ILE A 181 -0.40 -12.21 28.10
C ILE A 181 -1.36 -11.69 29.18
N GLN A 182 -0.82 -11.37 30.36
CA GLN A 182 -1.61 -10.91 31.51
C GLN A 182 -2.02 -9.43 31.46
N LYS A 183 -1.61 -8.70 30.42
CA LYS A 183 -1.87 -7.27 30.20
C LYS A 183 -2.66 -7.09 28.90
N THR A 184 -3.29 -5.93 28.75
CA THR A 184 -3.88 -5.56 27.46
C THR A 184 -2.79 -5.36 26.41
N PHE A 185 -3.09 -5.64 25.15
CA PHE A 185 -2.14 -5.43 24.05
C PHE A 185 -1.73 -3.95 23.92
N CYS A 186 -2.66 -3.03 24.19
CA CYS A 186 -2.39 -1.60 24.23
C CYS A 186 -1.37 -1.24 25.33
N ASP A 187 -1.49 -1.81 26.52
CA ASP A 187 -0.53 -1.58 27.61
C ASP A 187 0.85 -2.14 27.28
N CYS A 188 0.91 -3.34 26.68
CA CYS A 188 2.17 -3.92 26.22
C CYS A 188 2.88 -3.03 25.20
N LEU A 189 2.15 -2.53 24.20
CA LEU A 189 2.70 -1.60 23.21
C LEU A 189 3.12 -0.28 23.87
N LYS A 190 2.31 0.27 24.78
CA LYS A 190 2.64 1.50 25.51
C LYS A 190 3.94 1.36 26.29
N GLU A 191 4.12 0.26 27.02
CA GLU A 191 5.36 -0.02 27.74
C GLU A 191 6.55 -0.15 26.80
N LEU A 192 6.38 -0.78 25.64
CA LEU A 192 7.42 -0.89 24.63
C LEU A 192 7.84 0.48 24.06
N LEU A 193 6.88 1.31 23.67
CA LEU A 193 7.15 2.65 23.13
C LEU A 193 7.79 3.57 24.18
N VAL A 194 7.40 3.43 25.45
CA VAL A 194 8.05 4.13 26.56
C VAL A 194 9.50 3.63 26.76
N LYS A 195 9.77 2.34 26.62
CA LYS A 195 11.15 1.80 26.66
C LYS A 195 12.00 2.36 25.52
N VAL A 196 11.46 2.40 24.29
CA VAL A 196 12.11 3.04 23.14
C VAL A 196 12.41 4.49 23.45
N ALA A 197 11.42 5.30 23.87
CA ALA A 197 11.64 6.71 24.20
C ALA A 197 12.69 6.92 25.31
N ARG A 198 12.72 6.06 26.33
CA ARG A 198 13.70 6.16 27.42
C ARG A 198 15.12 5.82 26.99
N GLY A 199 15.28 4.84 26.09
CA GLY A 199 16.60 4.43 25.59
C GLY A 199 17.37 5.55 24.88
N PHE A 200 16.66 6.59 24.43
CA PHE A 200 17.22 7.68 23.62
C PHE A 200 17.04 9.06 24.24
N LYS A 201 16.63 9.14 25.51
CA LYS A 201 16.50 10.41 26.19
C LYS A 201 17.83 11.17 26.17
N GLY A 202 17.86 12.31 25.47
CA GLY A 202 19.06 13.15 25.31
C GLY A 202 19.79 12.97 23.98
N PHE A 203 19.20 12.25 23.03
CA PHE A 203 19.71 12.07 21.67
C PHE A 203 18.93 12.97 20.72
N CYS A 204 19.56 13.34 19.60
CA CYS A 204 18.89 14.14 18.56
C CYS A 204 18.00 13.30 17.62
N THR A 205 17.99 11.97 17.76
CA THR A 205 17.23 11.05 16.92
C THR A 205 15.72 11.20 17.11
N LYS A 206 14.98 11.31 16.00
CA LYS A 206 13.52 11.28 15.99
C LYS A 206 13.02 9.89 15.60
N PHE A 207 12.13 9.33 16.41
CA PHE A 207 11.48 8.05 16.15
C PHE A 207 10.12 8.28 15.52
N ILE A 208 9.89 7.63 14.38
CA ILE A 208 8.60 7.56 13.72
C ILE A 208 8.14 6.11 13.82
N VAL A 209 6.99 5.89 14.43
CA VAL A 209 6.41 4.57 14.65
C VAL A 209 5.22 4.44 13.72
N VAL A 210 5.25 3.47 12.81
CA VAL A 210 4.19 3.25 11.82
C VAL A 210 3.37 2.03 12.24
N SER A 211 2.06 2.21 12.34
CA SER A 211 1.13 1.13 12.69
C SER A 211 1.05 0.03 11.64
N SER A 212 0.69 -1.17 12.09
CA SER A 212 0.52 -2.33 11.22
C SER A 212 -0.82 -3.01 11.51
N PRO A 213 -1.60 -3.42 10.50
CA PRO A 213 -2.84 -4.17 10.71
C PRO A 213 -2.60 -5.55 11.31
N ASN A 214 -1.35 -6.03 11.29
CA ASN A 214 -0.93 -7.29 11.89
C ASN A 214 -0.44 -7.13 13.34
N ASP A 215 -0.61 -5.94 13.93
CA ASP A 215 -0.31 -5.68 15.33
C ASP A 215 -1.56 -5.82 16.19
N ALA A 216 -1.49 -6.61 17.25
CA ALA A 216 -2.63 -6.89 18.12
C ALA A 216 -3.13 -5.65 18.88
N ALA A 217 -2.30 -4.61 18.99
CA ALA A 217 -2.68 -3.33 19.58
C ALA A 217 -3.19 -2.29 18.56
N ALA A 218 -3.20 -2.61 17.26
CA ALA A 218 -3.66 -1.71 16.20
C ALA A 218 -5.07 -2.08 15.71
N HIS A 219 -5.63 -1.19 14.89
CA HIS A 219 -6.86 -1.49 14.16
C HIS A 219 -6.55 -2.49 13.01
N PRO A 220 -7.27 -3.60 12.86
CA PRO A 220 -6.94 -4.65 11.87
C PRO A 220 -7.44 -4.33 10.46
N ILE A 221 -7.50 -3.04 10.08
CA ILE A 221 -8.01 -2.61 8.77
C ILE A 221 -6.99 -1.67 8.14
N PHE A 222 -6.81 -1.79 6.81
CA PHE A 222 -6.03 -0.86 6.01
C PHE A 222 -6.95 0.19 5.36
N PRO A 223 -6.56 1.49 5.29
CA PRO A 223 -5.38 2.08 5.92
C PRO A 223 -5.49 2.06 7.45
N THR A 224 -4.39 1.69 8.11
CA THR A 224 -4.36 1.53 9.57
C THR A 224 -4.09 2.89 10.21
N PRO A 225 -4.94 3.34 11.17
CA PRO A 225 -4.71 4.61 11.87
C PRO A 225 -3.47 4.53 12.77
N PRO A 226 -2.92 5.68 13.21
CA PRO A 226 -1.86 5.71 14.20
C PRO A 226 -2.24 4.96 15.48
N TYR A 227 -1.24 4.40 16.17
CA TYR A 227 -1.47 3.75 17.46
C TYR A 227 -2.11 4.72 18.47
N GLN A 228 -3.20 4.28 19.12
CA GLN A 228 -3.90 5.05 20.14
C GLN A 228 -3.20 4.96 21.51
N VAL A 229 -1.94 5.41 21.57
CA VAL A 229 -1.11 5.35 22.78
C VAL A 229 -0.76 6.76 23.23
N GLU A 230 -1.26 7.15 24.41
CA GLU A 230 -0.84 8.40 25.04
C GLU A 230 0.58 8.28 25.60
N LEU A 231 1.54 8.89 24.90
CA LEU A 231 2.90 9.09 25.38
C LEU A 231 2.97 10.39 26.18
N ASN A 232 3.59 10.35 27.37
CA ASN A 232 3.75 11.54 28.21
C ASN A 232 4.51 12.66 27.48
N LYS A 233 4.23 13.93 27.81
CA LYS A 233 4.87 15.13 27.21
C LYS A 233 6.41 15.15 27.23
N ASN A 234 7.02 14.29 28.05
CA ASN A 234 8.48 14.13 28.15
C ASN A 234 9.08 13.22 27.07
N ASN A 235 8.25 12.54 26.25
CA ASN A 235 8.68 11.60 25.20
C ASN A 235 8.53 12.22 23.80
N ARG A 236 8.96 13.48 23.61
CA ARG A 236 8.80 14.25 22.33
C ARG A 236 9.62 13.69 21.15
N GLU A 237 10.38 12.63 21.38
CA GLU A 237 11.23 11.99 20.39
C GLU A 237 10.45 10.95 19.58
N VAL A 238 9.31 10.46 20.07
CA VAL A 238 8.50 9.43 19.40
C VAL A 238 7.23 10.04 18.79
N ILE A 239 7.03 9.83 17.50
CA ILE A 239 5.86 10.22 16.72
C ILE A 239 5.16 8.94 16.25
N ALA A 240 3.92 8.71 16.68
CA ALA A 240 3.10 7.59 16.20
C ALA A 240 2.30 8.01 14.96
N CYS A 241 2.42 7.23 13.90
CA CYS A 241 1.82 7.42 12.58
C CYS A 241 1.02 6.18 12.16
#